data_AF-A0A6J4YLZ1-F1
#
_entry.id   AF-A0A6J4YLZ1-F1
#
_cell.length_a   1.000
_cell.length_b   1.000
_cell.length_c   1.000
_cell.angle_alpha   90.00
_cell.angle_beta   90.00
_cell.angle_gamma   90.00
#
_symmetry.space_group_name_H-M   'P 1'
#
loop_
_entity.id
_entity.type
_entity.pdbx_description
1 polymer ?
#
loop_
_entity_poly.entity_id
_entity_poly.type
_entity_poly.pdbx_seq_one_letter_code
_entity_poly.pdbx_strand_id
1 'polypeptide(L)'
;MQVQISSGGRLAQPLCLSIMKPKYTTYEDLLDFAEQEYDTFTLVWQNHLSFTQSAWQVEEDLAPYLISEFSSHKWPGTEISGGKALVRTYKVSRDSIAVLRRVSSVFDWLSPDYPEDLAFYKDNQLKFASTAHEGDAWFET
;
A
#
# COMPACT_ATOMS: atom_id res chain seq x y z
N MET A 1 -43.47 6.76 -49.79
CA MET A 1 -43.24 5.30 -49.83
C MET A 1 -41.76 5.09 -49.63
N GLN A 2 -41.38 4.52 -48.48
CA GLN A 2 -40.04 4.57 -47.90
C GLN A 2 -39.60 3.13 -47.61
N VAL A 3 -38.54 2.66 -48.29
CA VAL A 3 -37.81 1.39 -48.05
C VAL A 3 -36.54 1.46 -48.93
N GLN A 4 -35.33 0.98 -48.60
CA GLN A 4 -34.73 0.21 -47.51
C GLN A 4 -33.28 0.72 -47.34
N ILE A 5 -32.76 0.71 -46.11
CA ILE A 5 -31.31 0.71 -45.87
C ILE A 5 -30.97 -0.68 -45.35
N SER A 6 -30.16 -1.43 -46.09
CA SER A 6 -29.76 -2.79 -45.74
C SER A 6 -28.34 -2.83 -45.17
N SER A 7 -28.23 -3.54 -44.05
CA SER A 7 -27.10 -4.34 -43.57
C SER A 7 -25.69 -3.74 -43.54
N GLY A 8 -25.28 -3.32 -42.34
CA GLY A 8 -23.89 -3.23 -41.94
C GLY A 8 -23.74 -3.76 -40.51
N GLY A 9 -23.81 -5.09 -40.35
CA GLY A 9 -23.57 -5.73 -39.06
C GLY A 9 -22.11 -5.58 -38.63
N ARG A 10 -21.89 -5.04 -37.44
CA ARG A 10 -20.69 -5.28 -36.64
C ARG A 10 -21.12 -5.37 -35.18
N LEU A 11 -21.34 -6.59 -34.72
CA LEU A 11 -21.31 -6.91 -33.29
C LEU A 11 -19.83 -6.89 -32.88
N ALA A 12 -19.47 -5.93 -32.05
CA ALA A 12 -18.26 -5.98 -31.23
C ALA A 12 -18.69 -5.74 -29.78
N GLN A 13 -18.29 -6.68 -28.93
CA GLN A 13 -18.77 -7.01 -27.58
C GLN A 13 -18.65 -5.86 -26.57
N PRO A 14 -19.46 -5.81 -25.49
CA PRO A 14 -19.09 -5.10 -24.28
C PRO A 14 -18.36 -6.10 -23.37
N LEU A 15 -17.04 -6.13 -23.41
CA LEU A 15 -16.23 -6.88 -22.45
C LEU A 15 -14.92 -6.13 -22.25
N CYS A 16 -14.85 -5.28 -21.22
CA CYS A 16 -13.69 -5.27 -20.36
C CYS A 16 -14.00 -4.49 -19.06
N LEU A 17 -14.08 -5.25 -17.97
CA LEU A 17 -13.69 -4.84 -16.63
C LEU A 17 -14.33 -3.55 -16.10
N SER A 18 -15.57 -3.66 -15.61
CA SER A 18 -15.82 -3.05 -14.31
C SER A 18 -14.82 -3.71 -13.36
N ILE A 19 -13.70 -3.02 -13.12
CA ILE A 19 -12.62 -3.37 -12.21
C ILE A 19 -13.30 -3.75 -10.90
N MET A 20 -13.45 -5.05 -10.66
CA MET A 20 -13.81 -5.54 -9.34
C MET A 20 -12.59 -5.20 -8.51
N LYS A 21 -12.64 -4.07 -7.80
CA LYS A 21 -11.69 -3.82 -6.72
C LYS A 21 -11.75 -5.09 -5.86
N PRO A 22 -10.65 -5.85 -5.71
CA PRO A 22 -10.64 -6.96 -4.77
C PRO A 22 -11.19 -6.43 -3.45
N LYS A 23 -12.29 -7.03 -3.03
CA LYS A 23 -12.96 -6.67 -1.78
C LYS A 23 -12.20 -7.41 -0.69
N TYR A 24 -11.01 -6.90 -0.34
CA TYR A 24 -10.29 -7.41 0.81
C TYR A 24 -11.19 -7.26 2.02
N THR A 25 -11.44 -8.36 2.70
CA THR A 25 -12.28 -8.40 3.89
C THR A 25 -11.45 -8.32 5.16
N THR A 26 -10.16 -8.63 5.07
CA THR A 26 -9.22 -8.68 6.18
C THR A 26 -7.85 -8.10 5.79
N TYR A 27 -7.00 -7.85 6.79
CA TYR A 27 -5.60 -7.46 6.56
C TYR A 27 -4.80 -8.57 5.87
N GLU A 28 -5.06 -9.84 6.20
CA GLU A 28 -4.41 -10.98 5.54
C GLU A 28 -4.76 -11.05 4.05
N ASP A 29 -6.02 -10.80 3.67
CA ASP A 29 -6.40 -10.76 2.25
C ASP A 29 -5.61 -9.68 1.48
N LEU A 30 -5.34 -8.54 2.12
CA LEU A 30 -4.52 -7.46 1.55
C LEU A 30 -3.07 -7.92 1.38
N LEU A 31 -2.49 -8.58 2.39
CA LEU A 31 -1.11 -9.04 2.35
C LEU A 31 -0.88 -10.14 1.31
N ASP A 32 -1.82 -11.10 1.21
CA ASP A 32 -1.77 -12.17 0.22
C ASP A 32 -1.83 -11.63 -1.21
N PHE A 33 -2.65 -10.61 -1.45
CA PHE A 33 -2.70 -9.94 -2.74
C PHE A 33 -1.46 -9.08 -3.00
N ALA A 34 -1.01 -8.33 -2.00
CA ALA A 34 0.17 -7.49 -2.12
C ALA A 34 1.40 -8.34 -2.51
N GLU A 35 1.56 -9.52 -1.91
CA GLU A 35 2.62 -10.47 -2.23
C GLU A 35 2.63 -10.90 -3.71
N GLN A 36 1.46 -10.94 -4.35
CA GLN A 36 1.30 -11.38 -5.74
C GLN A 36 1.38 -10.24 -6.76
N GLU A 37 0.87 -9.07 -6.39
CA GLU A 37 0.53 -8.02 -7.36
C GLU A 37 1.40 -6.77 -7.23
N TYR A 38 1.91 -6.46 -6.04
CA TYR A 38 2.65 -5.23 -5.77
C TYR A 38 4.17 -5.44 -5.80
N ASP A 39 4.91 -4.36 -6.09
CA ASP A 39 6.36 -4.42 -6.26
C ASP A 39 7.09 -3.92 -5.02
N THR A 40 6.55 -2.89 -4.37
CA THR A 40 7.16 -2.23 -3.21
C THR A 40 6.12 -1.79 -2.20
N PHE A 41 6.58 -1.56 -0.98
CA PHE A 41 5.78 -0.93 0.08
C PHE A 41 6.62 0.07 0.86
N THR A 42 5.96 0.98 1.57
CA THR A 42 6.62 1.93 2.47
C THR A 42 6.11 1.79 3.89
N LEU A 43 7.00 2.07 4.85
CA LEU A 43 6.70 2.34 6.25
C LEU A 43 7.36 3.65 6.66
N VAL A 44 6.73 4.38 7.56
CA VAL A 44 7.10 5.74 7.97
C VAL A 44 7.66 5.74 9.38
N TRP A 45 8.87 6.28 9.52
CA TRP A 45 9.57 6.40 10.79
C TRP A 45 9.65 7.87 11.18
N GLN A 46 8.79 8.31 12.11
CA GLN A 46 8.79 9.70 12.53
C GLN A 46 9.96 9.98 13.48
N ASN A 47 10.91 10.84 13.08
CA ASN A 47 12.17 11.06 13.81
C ASN A 47 12.02 11.62 15.24
N HIS A 48 10.84 12.15 15.58
CA HIS A 48 10.56 12.73 16.90
C HIS A 48 9.85 11.75 17.85
N LEU A 49 9.46 10.57 17.36
CA LEU A 49 8.84 9.53 18.16
C LEU A 49 9.90 8.59 18.75
N SER A 50 9.54 7.95 19.85
CA SER A 50 10.34 6.87 20.46
C SER A 50 9.77 5.54 20.02
N PHE A 51 10.66 4.60 19.70
CA PHE A 51 10.31 3.27 19.24
C PHE A 51 10.73 2.21 20.25
N THR A 52 9.87 1.22 20.48
CA THR A 52 10.18 0.07 21.33
C THR A 52 10.99 -0.98 20.55
N GLN A 53 11.40 -2.06 21.23
CA GLN A 53 12.21 -3.12 20.63
C GLN A 53 11.52 -3.79 19.43
N SER A 54 10.18 -3.88 19.41
CA SER A 54 9.44 -4.50 18.30
C SER A 54 9.62 -3.73 16.98
N ALA A 55 9.62 -2.40 17.05
CA ALA A 55 9.87 -1.57 15.88
C ALA A 55 11.29 -1.79 15.35
N TRP A 56 12.30 -1.75 16.22
CA TRP A 56 13.69 -2.01 15.81
C TRP A 56 13.89 -3.41 15.23
N GLN A 57 13.17 -4.41 15.75
CA GLN A 57 13.18 -5.75 15.16
C GLN A 57 12.57 -5.76 13.75
N VAL A 58 11.50 -5.00 13.50
CA VAL A 58 10.96 -4.81 12.15
C VAL A 58 12.00 -4.15 11.23
N GLU A 59 12.72 -3.14 11.68
CA GLU A 59 13.80 -2.54 10.89
C GLU A 59 14.87 -3.56 10.52
N GLU A 60 15.36 -4.32 11.50
CA GLU A 60 16.39 -5.34 11.28
C GLU A 60 15.94 -6.40 10.26
N ASP A 61 14.71 -6.89 10.40
CA ASP A 61 14.17 -7.93 9.53
C ASP A 61 13.81 -7.42 8.12
N LEU A 62 13.51 -6.12 7.98
CA LEU A 62 13.27 -5.48 6.69
C LEU A 62 14.53 -4.95 6.01
N ALA A 63 15.65 -4.82 6.74
CA ALA A 63 16.90 -4.28 6.20
C ALA A 63 17.38 -4.96 4.91
N PRO A 64 17.30 -6.30 4.74
CA PRO A 64 17.68 -6.95 3.48
C PRO A 64 16.81 -6.57 2.27
N TYR A 65 15.60 -6.05 2.51
CA TYR A 65 14.62 -5.72 1.47
C TYR A 65 14.52 -4.20 1.22
N LEU A 66 15.30 -3.39 1.93
CA LEU A 66 15.31 -1.94 1.78
C LEU A 66 15.86 -1.54 0.41
N ILE A 67 15.07 -0.78 -0.36
CA ILE A 67 15.43 -0.25 -1.67
C ILE A 67 15.95 1.18 -1.55
N SER A 68 15.24 2.01 -0.79
CA SER A 68 15.55 3.42 -0.62
C SER A 68 14.95 3.97 0.66
N GLU A 69 15.52 5.06 1.14
CA GLU A 69 14.95 5.84 2.23
C GLU A 69 15.15 7.33 1.94
N PHE A 70 14.19 8.15 2.36
CA PHE A 70 14.29 9.59 2.23
C PHE A 70 13.56 10.30 3.36
N SER A 71 14.09 11.47 3.72
CA SER A 71 13.49 12.30 4.76
C SER A 71 12.46 13.25 4.14
N SER A 72 11.21 13.16 4.59
CA SER A 72 10.08 13.89 4.01
C SER A 72 9.17 14.50 5.07
N HIS A 73 8.46 15.55 4.67
CA HIS A 73 7.31 16.10 5.40
C HIS A 73 5.99 15.53 4.88
N LYS A 74 6.03 14.75 3.79
CA LYS A 74 4.86 14.29 3.07
C LYS A 74 5.00 12.84 2.62
N TRP A 75 3.94 12.08 2.79
CA TRP A 75 3.75 10.72 2.31
C TRP A 75 2.26 10.52 1.98
N PRO A 76 1.80 9.36 1.47
CA PRO A 76 0.39 9.15 1.19
C PRO A 76 -0.47 9.44 2.42
N GLY A 77 -1.48 10.31 2.27
CA GLY A 77 -2.41 10.67 3.36
C GLY A 77 -1.96 11.81 4.26
N THR A 78 -0.65 12.03 4.43
CA THR A 78 -0.16 12.89 5.51
C THR A 78 0.85 13.93 5.03
N GLU A 79 0.71 15.15 5.55
CA GLU A 79 1.68 16.24 5.41
C GLU A 79 1.88 16.92 6.77
N ILE A 80 3.11 16.89 7.30
CA ILE A 80 3.45 17.45 8.62
C ILE A 80 4.16 18.80 8.49
N SER A 81 3.86 19.72 9.41
CA SER A 81 4.43 21.07 9.42
C SER A 81 5.71 21.21 10.27
N GLY A 82 6.08 20.20 11.07
CA GLY A 82 7.23 20.23 11.96
C GLY A 82 7.96 18.88 12.03
N GLY A 83 9.29 18.93 12.12
CA GLY A 83 10.14 17.73 12.03
C GLY A 83 10.12 17.10 10.64
N LYS A 84 10.74 15.93 10.48
CA LYS A 84 10.64 15.11 9.26
C LYS A 84 10.43 13.66 9.67
N ALA A 85 9.79 12.89 8.79
CA ALA A 85 9.76 11.44 8.89
C ALA A 85 10.75 10.85 7.88
N LEU A 86 11.28 9.68 8.21
CA LEU A 86 12.04 8.84 7.29
C LEU A 86 11.06 7.87 6.63
N VAL A 87 10.83 8.04 5.34
CA VAL A 87 10.00 7.14 4.54
C VAL A 87 10.91 6.10 3.93
N ARG A 88 10.73 4.84 4.32
CA ARG A 88 11.55 3.72 3.84
C ARG A 88 10.75 2.87 2.87
N THR A 89 11.32 2.65 1.69
CA THR A 89 10.72 1.81 0.63
C THR A 89 11.39 0.45 0.63
N TYR A 90 10.59 -0.60 0.69
CA TYR A 90 11.04 -1.97 0.71
C TYR A 90 10.50 -2.73 -0.50
N LYS A 91 11.25 -3.72 -0.97
CA LYS A 91 10.80 -4.66 -1.99
C LYS A 91 9.71 -5.57 -1.41
N VAL A 92 8.64 -5.78 -2.16
CA VAL A 92 7.68 -6.85 -1.87
C VAL A 92 8.31 -8.21 -2.21
N SER A 93 8.27 -9.11 -1.23
CA SER A 93 8.69 -10.49 -1.31
C SER A 93 7.95 -11.30 -0.26
N ARG A 94 7.96 -12.63 -0.39
CA ARG A 94 7.38 -13.51 0.63
C ARG A 94 7.88 -13.20 2.04
N ASP A 95 9.18 -12.98 2.19
CA ASP A 95 9.81 -12.76 3.50
C ASP A 95 9.48 -11.38 4.07
N SER A 96 9.49 -10.33 3.23
CA SER A 96 9.13 -8.99 3.67
C SER A 96 7.64 -8.89 4.03
N ILE A 97 6.75 -9.58 3.31
CA ILE A 97 5.33 -9.68 3.66
C ILE A 97 5.16 -10.50 4.96
N ALA A 98 5.98 -11.51 5.21
CA ALA A 98 5.96 -12.22 6.49
C ALA A 98 6.29 -11.32 7.69
N VAL A 99 7.12 -10.27 7.51
CA VAL A 99 7.30 -9.23 8.54
C VAL A 99 6.02 -8.42 8.71
N LEU A 100 5.31 -8.12 7.62
CA LEU A 100 4.04 -7.38 7.69
C LEU A 100 2.94 -8.15 8.43
N ARG A 101 2.96 -9.49 8.37
CA ARG A 101 2.04 -10.39 9.11
C ARG A 101 2.27 -10.42 10.63
N ARG A 102 3.20 -9.63 11.19
CA ARG A 102 3.40 -9.53 12.65
C ARG A 102 2.26 -8.82 13.36
N VAL A 103 1.53 -7.99 12.64
CA VAL A 103 0.37 -7.26 13.16
C VAL A 103 -0.92 -7.81 12.57
N SER A 104 -2.05 -7.58 13.24
CA SER A 104 -3.35 -8.15 12.84
C SER A 104 -4.18 -7.19 11.99
N SER A 105 -3.80 -5.92 11.97
CA SER A 105 -4.49 -4.85 11.26
C SER A 105 -3.47 -3.89 10.63
N VAL A 106 -3.86 -3.25 9.52
CA VAL A 106 -3.07 -2.16 8.95
C VAL A 106 -2.90 -0.99 9.93
N PHE A 107 -3.87 -0.79 10.83
CA PHE A 107 -3.85 0.27 11.83
C PHE A 107 -2.95 -0.02 13.03
N ASP A 108 -2.42 -1.25 13.13
CA ASP A 108 -1.45 -1.61 14.17
C ASP A 108 -0.03 -1.14 13.82
N TRP A 109 0.22 -0.70 12.57
CA TRP A 109 1.44 0.02 12.18
C TRP A 109 1.44 1.39 12.83
N LEU A 110 1.74 1.42 14.13
CA LEU A 110 1.59 2.60 14.96
C LEU A 110 2.73 2.68 15.98
N SER A 111 3.29 3.87 16.16
CA SER A 111 4.26 4.15 17.21
C SER A 111 3.62 3.98 18.61
N PRO A 112 4.35 3.51 19.62
CA PRO A 112 5.80 3.26 19.63
C PRO A 112 6.21 1.85 19.21
N ASP A 113 5.26 0.94 19.03
CA ASP A 113 5.58 -0.48 18.86
C ASP A 113 5.97 -0.85 17.43
N TYR A 114 5.55 -0.05 16.43
CA TYR A 114 5.84 -0.25 15.02
C TYR A 114 6.05 1.08 14.30
N PRO A 115 6.73 1.09 13.12
CA PRO A 115 6.65 2.23 12.23
C PRO A 115 5.23 2.43 11.69
N GLU A 116 4.95 3.60 11.12
CA GLU A 116 3.61 4.01 10.77
C GLU A 116 3.28 3.90 9.27
N ASP A 117 2.00 4.03 8.95
CA ASP A 117 1.46 4.39 7.63
C ASP A 117 1.96 3.49 6.48
N LEU A 118 1.50 2.23 6.50
CA LEU A 118 1.76 1.26 5.44
C LEU A 118 1.12 1.71 4.13
N ALA A 119 1.91 1.72 3.05
CA ALA A 119 1.44 1.93 1.68
C ALA A 119 2.09 0.93 0.70
N PHE A 120 1.34 0.51 -0.31
CA PHE A 120 1.81 -0.40 -1.37
C PHE A 120 1.79 0.26 -2.75
N TYR A 121 2.72 -0.18 -3.59
CA TYR A 121 2.95 0.38 -4.92
C TYR A 121 3.12 -0.71 -5.98
N LYS A 122 2.65 -0.41 -7.20
CA LYS A 122 2.86 -1.20 -8.42
C LYS A 122 3.32 -0.27 -9.53
N ASP A 123 4.43 -0.61 -10.20
CA ASP A 123 5.05 0.22 -11.22
C ASP A 123 5.31 1.67 -10.74
N ASN A 124 5.76 1.80 -9.48
CA ASN A 124 5.95 3.07 -8.75
C ASN A 124 4.69 3.93 -8.59
N GLN A 125 3.50 3.39 -8.83
CA GLN A 125 2.23 4.05 -8.56
C GLN A 125 1.65 3.56 -7.25
N LEU A 126 1.11 4.48 -6.44
CA LEU A 126 0.37 4.13 -5.23
C LEU A 126 -0.82 3.24 -5.60
N LYS A 127 -1.05 2.18 -4.82
CA LYS A 127 -2.22 1.29 -4.97
C LYS A 127 -3.01 1.15 -3.69
N PHE A 128 -2.34 1.22 -2.55
CA PHE A 128 -2.96 1.21 -1.23
C PHE A 128 -2.18 2.12 -0.29
N ALA A 129 -2.88 2.81 0.60
CA ALA A 129 -2.26 3.55 1.70
C ALA A 129 -3.14 3.50 2.95
N SER A 130 -2.50 3.75 4.07
CA SER A 130 -3.14 3.95 5.36
C SER A 130 -2.51 5.14 6.09
N THR A 131 -3.33 5.80 6.89
CA THR A 131 -2.90 6.73 7.94
C THR A 131 -3.28 6.08 9.27
N ALA A 132 -2.36 5.31 9.85
CA ALA A 132 -2.67 4.38 10.93
C ALA A 132 -3.21 5.08 12.18
N HIS A 133 -2.61 6.21 12.53
CA HIS A 133 -3.02 7.02 13.69
C HIS A 133 -4.38 7.71 13.51
N GLU A 134 -4.86 7.84 12.27
CA GLU A 134 -6.20 8.39 11.95
C GLU A 134 -7.25 7.29 11.75
N GLY A 135 -6.83 6.01 11.62
CA GLY A 135 -7.74 4.89 11.36
C GLY A 135 -8.25 4.85 9.91
N ASP A 136 -7.58 5.53 8.99
CA ASP A 136 -7.99 5.66 7.60
C ASP A 136 -7.13 4.81 6.66
N ALA A 137 -7.77 4.14 5.69
CA ALA A 137 -7.09 3.36 4.66
C ALA A 137 -7.89 3.37 3.35
N TRP A 138 -7.20 3.42 2.22
CA TRP A 138 -7.84 3.50 0.90
C TRP A 138 -7.03 2.81 -0.20
N PHE A 139 -7.73 2.46 -1.27
CA PHE A 139 -7.12 2.01 -2.52
C PHE A 139 -7.15 3.13 -3.55
N GLU A 140 -6.00 3.35 -4.18
CA GLU A 140 -5.87 4.26 -5.32
C GLU A 140 -6.42 3.58 -6.58
N THR A 141 -7.11 4.35 -7.42
CA THR A 141 -7.77 3.84 -8.66
C THR A 141 -6.82 3.72 -9.83
#